data_AF-X1BCH6-F1
#
_entry.id   AF-X1BCH6-F1
#
_cell.length_a   1.000
_cell.length_b   1.000
_cell.length_c   1.000
_cell.angle_alpha   90.00
_cell.angle_beta   90.00
_cell.angle_gamma   90.00
#
_symmetry.space_group_name_H-M   'P 1'
#
loop_
_entity.id
_entity.type
_entity.pdbx_description
1 polymer ?
#
loop_
_entity_poly.entity_id
_entity_poly.type
_entity_poly.pdbx_seq_one_letter_code
_entity_poly.pdbx_strand_id
1 'polypeptide(L)'
;MLYQSAGYNKLNVLRGLLEEGANTELTEPEYGDVPLHAAAAMGFGNVIDELHAYGADVNPLNKKGMTPLYLAAFSGRANMVKRLLTKGAIPDL
;
A
#
# COMPACT_ATOMS: atom_id res chain seq x y z
N MET A 1 -4.52 3.53 -12.50
CA MET A 1 -3.89 2.28 -12.95
C MET A 1 -2.96 1.69 -11.90
N LEU A 2 -2.09 2.50 -11.28
CA LEU A 2 -1.19 2.06 -10.21
C LEU A 2 -1.93 1.36 -9.05
N TYR A 3 -2.99 1.98 -8.52
CA TYR A 3 -3.83 1.39 -7.48
C TYR A 3 -4.34 -0.02 -7.84
N GLN A 4 -4.91 -0.18 -9.05
CA GLN A 4 -5.43 -1.47 -9.51
C GLN A 4 -4.30 -2.51 -9.66
N SER A 5 -3.14 -2.12 -10.19
CA SER A 5 -2.00 -3.02 -10.30
C SER A 5 -1.49 -3.49 -8.93
N ALA A 6 -1.55 -2.61 -7.91
CA ALA A 6 -1.23 -2.97 -6.54
C ALA A 6 -2.26 -3.93 -5.93
N GLY A 7 -3.55 -3.61 -6.06
CA GLY A 7 -4.67 -4.41 -5.53
C GLY A 7 -4.88 -5.78 -6.20
N TYR A 8 -4.24 -6.04 -7.35
CA TYR A 8 -4.29 -7.33 -8.05
C TYR A 8 -2.92 -8.03 -8.19
N ASN A 9 -1.90 -7.56 -7.45
CA ASN A 9 -0.54 -8.11 -7.49
C ASN A 9 0.06 -8.18 -8.91
N LYS A 10 -0.16 -7.14 -9.72
CA LYS A 10 0.40 -7.02 -11.07
C LYS A 10 1.76 -6.34 -11.02
N LEU A 11 2.73 -6.97 -10.36
CA LEU A 11 4.04 -6.37 -10.05
C LEU A 11 4.76 -5.78 -11.28
N ASN A 12 4.72 -6.45 -12.43
CA ASN A 12 5.36 -5.94 -13.65
C ASN A 12 4.69 -4.67 -14.18
N VAL A 13 3.36 -4.59 -14.13
CA VAL A 13 2.60 -3.40 -14.53
C VAL A 13 2.85 -2.27 -13.53
N LEU A 14 2.84 -2.60 -12.24
CA LEU A 14 3.13 -1.64 -11.17
C LEU A 14 4.52 -1.03 -11.35
N ARG A 15 5.56 -1.85 -11.59
CA ARG A 15 6.93 -1.37 -11.84
C ARG A 15 7.00 -0.44 -13.04
N GLY A 16 6.46 -0.83 -14.19
CA GLY A 16 6.47 0.04 -15.37
C GLY A 16 5.76 1.38 -15.12
N LEU A 17 4.68 1.40 -14.33
CA LEU A 17 4.02 2.65 -13.96
C LEU A 17 4.89 3.51 -13.03
N LEU A 18 5.58 2.90 -12.06
CA LEU A 18 6.47 3.62 -11.14
C LEU A 18 7.70 4.18 -11.85
N GLU A 19 8.28 3.44 -12.79
CA GLU A 19 9.39 3.86 -13.65
C GLU A 19 9.01 5.10 -14.50
N GLU A 20 7.77 5.17 -14.97
CA GLU A 20 7.21 6.34 -15.68
C GLU A 20 6.75 7.47 -14.72
N GLY A 21 7.05 7.37 -13.43
CA GLY A 21 6.78 8.43 -12.44
C GLY A 21 5.33 8.48 -11.95
N ALA A 22 4.60 7.36 -11.97
CA ALA A 22 3.27 7.32 -11.39
C ALA A 22 3.28 7.68 -9.90
N ASN A 23 2.39 8.59 -9.50
CA ASN A 23 2.28 9.05 -8.11
C ASN A 23 1.76 7.93 -7.18
N THR A 24 2.58 7.51 -6.21
CA THR A 24 2.24 6.49 -5.20
C THR A 24 1.18 6.95 -4.21
N GLU A 25 0.95 8.26 -4.08
CA GLU A 25 -0.01 8.84 -3.14
C GLU A 25 -1.35 9.19 -3.80
N LEU A 26 -1.55 8.76 -5.06
CA LEU A 26 -2.83 8.95 -5.73
C LEU A 26 -3.89 8.02 -5.11
N THR A 27 -4.90 8.62 -4.51
CA THR A 27 -6.01 7.92 -3.87
C THR A 27 -7.05 7.43 -4.87
N GLU A 28 -7.64 6.26 -4.64
CA GLU A 28 -8.85 5.85 -5.36
C GLU A 28 -10.10 6.66 -4.89
N PRO A 29 -11.15 6.78 -5.73
CA PRO A 29 -12.23 7.74 -5.49
C PRO A 29 -13.19 7.40 -4.33
N GLU A 30 -13.40 6.13 -4.01
CA GLU A 30 -14.46 5.65 -3.12
C GLU A 30 -14.09 5.85 -1.64
N TYR A 31 -12.95 5.33 -1.21
CA TYR A 31 -12.47 5.34 0.18
C TYR A 31 -11.23 6.21 0.40
N GLY A 32 -10.60 6.70 -0.68
CA GLY A 32 -9.36 7.46 -0.59
C GLY A 32 -8.14 6.58 -0.36
N ASP A 33 -8.20 5.30 -0.71
CA ASP A 33 -7.08 4.39 -0.52
C ASP A 33 -5.98 4.67 -1.56
N VAL A 34 -4.74 4.83 -1.10
CA VAL A 34 -3.55 4.79 -1.97
C VAL A 34 -3.16 3.33 -2.29
N PRO A 35 -2.37 3.04 -3.35
CA PRO A 35 -1.92 1.69 -3.70
C PRO A 35 -1.40 0.84 -2.53
N LEU A 36 -0.74 1.45 -1.54
CA LEU A 36 -0.21 0.74 -0.38
C LEU A 36 -1.32 0.16 0.53
N HIS A 37 -2.46 0.85 0.68
CA HIS A 37 -3.62 0.34 1.40
C HIS A 37 -4.13 -0.97 0.78
N ALA A 38 -4.30 -0.99 -0.53
CA ALA A 38 -4.77 -2.16 -1.27
C ALA A 38 -3.78 -3.33 -1.13
N ALA A 39 -2.48 -3.07 -1.31
CA ALA A 39 -1.45 -4.12 -1.16
C ALA A 39 -1.42 -4.70 0.26
N ALA A 40 -1.57 -3.86 1.28
CA ALA A 40 -1.61 -4.25 2.68
C ALA A 40 -2.83 -5.12 3.02
N ALA A 41 -4.04 -4.69 2.64
CA ALA A 41 -5.27 -5.44 2.85
C ALA A 41 -5.26 -6.81 2.14
N MET A 42 -4.73 -6.84 0.91
CA MET A 42 -4.71 -8.04 0.07
C MET A 42 -3.58 -9.00 0.38
N GLY A 43 -2.55 -8.58 1.12
CA GLY A 43 -1.45 -9.46 1.52
C GLY A 43 -0.25 -9.48 0.56
N PHE A 44 -0.11 -8.48 -0.31
CA PHE A 44 0.89 -8.47 -1.38
C PHE A 44 2.20 -7.81 -0.94
N GLY A 45 3.01 -8.55 -0.19
CA GLY A 45 4.26 -8.04 0.39
C GLY A 45 5.29 -7.56 -0.63
N ASN A 46 5.36 -8.21 -1.80
CA ASN A 46 6.21 -7.79 -2.92
C ASN A 46 5.80 -6.41 -3.47
N VAL A 47 4.50 -6.12 -3.53
CA VAL A 47 3.99 -4.81 -3.94
C VAL A 47 4.28 -3.76 -2.87
N ILE A 48 4.11 -4.09 -1.59
CA ILE A 48 4.48 -3.20 -0.47
C ILE A 48 5.97 -2.86 -0.54
N ASP A 49 6.82 -3.86 -0.80
CA ASP A 49 8.27 -3.66 -0.92
C ASP A 49 8.61 -2.73 -2.07
N GLU A 50 7.99 -2.94 -3.23
CA GLU A 50 8.22 -2.12 -4.43
C GLU A 50 7.76 -0.68 -4.23
N LEU A 51 6.52 -0.47 -3.77
CA LEU A 51 5.99 0.88 -3.50
C LEU A 51 6.89 1.64 -2.53
N HIS A 52 7.34 0.99 -1.45
CA HIS A 52 8.25 1.59 -0.49
C HIS A 52 9.63 1.92 -1.09
N ALA A 53 10.17 1.06 -1.96
CA ALA A 53 11.43 1.33 -2.66
C ALA A 53 11.34 2.56 -3.57
N TYR A 54 10.15 2.86 -4.10
CA TYR A 54 9.85 4.06 -4.87
C TYR A 54 9.40 5.26 -4.01
N GLY A 55 9.56 5.18 -2.68
CA GLY A 55 9.32 6.30 -1.78
C GLY A 55 7.87 6.52 -1.37
N ALA A 56 6.99 5.52 -1.56
CA ALA A 56 5.62 5.61 -1.05
C ALA A 56 5.62 5.80 0.48
N ASP A 57 4.75 6.69 0.96
CA ASP A 57 4.52 6.84 2.40
C ASP A 57 3.92 5.52 2.95
N VAL A 58 4.41 5.10 4.11
CA VAL A 58 3.97 3.89 4.79
C VAL A 58 2.78 4.16 5.73
N ASN A 59 2.55 5.43 6.09
CA ASN A 59 1.51 5.88 7.01
C ASN A 59 0.40 6.78 6.40
N PRO A 60 0.03 6.66 5.12
CA PRO A 60 -1.03 7.50 4.56
C PRO A 60 -2.36 7.18 5.26
N LEU A 61 -3.20 8.19 5.45
CA LEU A 61 -4.56 8.03 5.95
C LEU A 61 -5.53 8.10 4.78
N ASN A 62 -6.41 7.10 4.67
CA ASN A 62 -7.54 7.18 3.74
C ASN A 62 -8.66 8.11 4.30
N LYS A 63 -9.78 8.25 3.59
CA LYS A 63 -10.89 9.13 4.02
C LYS A 63 -11.54 8.72 5.35
N LYS A 64 -11.29 7.50 5.81
CA LYS A 64 -11.78 6.96 7.09
C LYS A 64 -10.73 7.05 8.20
N GLY A 65 -9.57 7.65 7.94
CA GLY A 65 -8.46 7.71 8.90
C GLY A 65 -7.79 6.35 9.12
N MET A 66 -7.92 5.42 8.18
CA MET A 66 -7.28 4.10 8.28
C MET A 66 -5.93 4.14 7.58
N THR A 67 -4.91 3.53 8.19
CA THR A 67 -3.58 3.33 7.59
C THR A 67 -3.49 2.01 6.83
N PRO A 68 -2.46 1.80 5.98
CA PRO A 68 -2.17 0.48 5.43
C PRO A 68 -1.95 -0.57 6.52
N LEU A 69 -1.34 -0.19 7.65
CA LEU A 69 -1.14 -1.10 8.79
C LEU A 69 -2.47 -1.52 9.42
N TYR A 70 -3.39 -0.57 9.62
CA TYR A 70 -4.74 -0.87 10.11
C TYR A 70 -5.44 -1.88 9.19
N LEU A 71 -5.42 -1.66 7.87
CA LEU A 71 -6.08 -2.55 6.92
C LEU A 71 -5.44 -3.94 6.86
N ALA A 72 -4.12 -4.04 6.98
CA ALA A 72 -3.42 -5.32 7.10
C ALA A 72 -3.85 -6.08 8.36
N ALA A 73 -3.93 -5.40 9.51
CA ALA A 73 -4.37 -5.99 10.76
C ALA A 73 -5.84 -6.42 10.71
N PHE A 74 -6.73 -5.53 10.27
CA PHE A 74 -8.16 -5.79 10.09
C PHE A 74 -8.43 -6.98 9.16
N SER A 75 -7.63 -7.11 8.09
CA SER A 75 -7.75 -8.19 7.11
C SER A 75 -7.01 -9.49 7.53
N GLY A 76 -6.47 -9.56 8.75
CA GLY A 76 -5.77 -10.75 9.27
C GLY A 76 -4.43 -11.05 8.58
N ARG A 77 -3.81 -10.07 7.93
CA ARG A 77 -2.55 -10.21 7.18
C ARG A 77 -1.33 -10.06 8.11
N ALA A 78 -1.15 -11.00 9.04
CA ALA A 78 -0.07 -10.94 10.04
C ALA A 78 1.34 -10.71 9.44
N ASN A 79 1.64 -11.32 8.28
CA ASN A 79 2.91 -11.11 7.59
C ASN A 79 3.06 -9.67 7.06
N MET A 80 1.96 -9.01 6.66
CA MET A 80 1.98 -7.62 6.20
C MET A 80 2.10 -6.66 7.38
N VAL A 81 1.46 -6.94 8.51
CA VAL A 81 1.65 -6.19 9.75
C VAL A 81 3.14 -6.12 10.09
N LYS A 82 3.80 -7.28 10.21
CA LYS A 82 5.25 -7.34 10.49
C LYS A 82 6.08 -6.58 9.45
N ARG A 83 5.75 -6.74 8.17
CA ARG A 83 6.47 -6.09 7.07
C ARG A 83 6.32 -4.57 7.08
N LEU A 84 5.12 -4.05 7.28
CA LEU A 84 4.84 -2.62 7.37
C LEU A 84 5.52 -2.01 8.60
N LEU A 85 5.48 -2.68 9.75
CA LEU A 85 6.22 -2.25 10.95
C LEU A 85 7.73 -2.18 10.71
N THR A 86 8.29 -3.15 9.98
CA THR A 86 9.71 -3.14 9.60
C THR A 86 10.06 -1.97 8.66
N LYS A 87 9.07 -1.46 7.92
CA LYS A 87 9.20 -0.30 7.02
C LYS A 87 8.84 1.03 7.68
N GLY A 88 8.63 1.06 9.00
CA GLY A 88 8.35 2.29 9.74
C GLY A 88 6.88 2.66 9.83
N ALA A 89 5.97 1.71 9.64
CA ALA A 89 4.56 1.93 9.97
C ALA A 89 4.38 2.20 11.47
N ILE A 90 3.54 3.16 11.82
CA ILE A 90 3.25 3.55 13.20
C ILE A 90 2.04 2.73 13.70
N PRO A 91 2.17 1.92 14.78
CA PRO A 91 1.08 1.08 15.29
C PRO A 91 -0.16 1.82 15.76
N ASP A 92 0.05 3.01 16.35
CA ASP A 92 -0.95 3.73 17.14
C ASP A 92 -1.36 5.07 16.50
N LEU A 93 -1.24 5.18 15.17
CA LEU A 93 -1.62 6.38 14.41
C LEU A 93 -3.14 6.52 14.26
#